data_AF-A0A1G8AEQ4-F1
#
_entry.id   AF-A0A1G8AEQ4-F1
#
_cell.length_a   1.000
_cell.length_b   1.000
_cell.length_c   1.000
_cell.angle_alpha   90.00
_cell.angle_beta   90.00
_cell.angle_gamma   90.00
#
_symmetry.space_group_name_H-M   'P 1'
#
loop_
_entity.id
_entity.type
_entity.pdbx_description
1 polymer ?
#
loop_
_entity_poly.entity_id
_entity_poly.type
_entity_poly.pdbx_seq_one_letter_code
_entity_poly.pdbx_strand_id
1 'polypeptide(L)'
;MSWDITRVYTLPHPAVIEFFKAIPDQVDMDVVNTLEKHTLPEEGLLSITPSHDYFGRDPDEIPRIAHSKYYHVMKEELFTLLKQLHDQTHVPIMYYQCATWGGLTDDEFSVVFDGDLFVYWWDSDTQKPLQLLDDNRTIEIPTSVLQKGLEHLGMSLPTYYFALHTRDYSKWS
;
A
#
# COMPACT_ATOMS: atom_id res chain seq x y z
N MET A 1 15.43 14.18 6.10
CA MET A 1 15.15 12.75 6.32
C MET A 1 14.02 12.40 5.40
N SER A 2 14.28 11.54 4.42
CA SER A 2 13.28 10.91 3.54
C SER A 2 12.74 9.69 4.27
N TRP A 3 11.46 9.41 4.09
CA TRP A 3 10.85 8.16 4.52
C TRP A 3 10.06 7.61 3.35
N ASP A 4 10.44 6.41 2.92
CA ASP A 4 9.70 5.64 1.92
C ASP A 4 8.92 4.54 2.63
N ILE A 5 7.61 4.55 2.45
CA ILE A 5 6.68 3.59 3.02
C ILE A 5 6.11 2.78 1.87
N THR A 6 6.30 1.47 1.91
CA THR A 6 5.61 0.51 1.05
C THR A 6 4.81 -0.44 1.92
N ARG A 7 3.53 -0.64 1.58
CA ARG A 7 2.59 -1.46 2.32
C ARG A 7 1.64 -2.19 1.36
N VAL A 8 1.26 -3.41 1.73
CA VAL A 8 0.08 -4.08 1.17
C VAL A 8 -0.97 -4.18 2.27
N TYR A 9 -2.18 -3.77 1.96
CA TYR A 9 -3.34 -3.81 2.83
C TYR A 9 -4.38 -4.76 2.27
N THR A 10 -5.00 -5.56 3.14
CA THR A 10 -6.04 -6.50 2.75
C THR A 10 -6.88 -6.89 3.97
N LEU A 11 -8.07 -7.44 3.74
CA LEU A 11 -8.84 -8.02 4.84
C LEU A 11 -8.18 -9.34 5.28
N PRO A 12 -8.21 -9.69 6.58
CA PRO A 12 -7.70 -10.96 7.05
C PRO A 12 -8.37 -12.13 6.32
N HIS A 13 -7.56 -12.95 5.64
CA HIS A 13 -8.05 -14.15 4.97
C HIS A 13 -7.00 -15.27 5.07
N PRO A 14 -7.38 -16.51 5.45
CA PRO A 14 -6.41 -17.58 5.68
C PRO A 14 -5.46 -17.83 4.50
N ALA A 15 -5.98 -17.87 3.27
CA ALA A 15 -5.14 -18.11 2.10
C ALA A 15 -4.18 -16.94 1.80
N VAL A 16 -4.57 -15.71 2.12
CA VAL A 16 -3.72 -14.52 1.94
C VAL A 16 -2.59 -14.55 2.98
N ILE A 17 -2.93 -14.84 4.24
CA ILE A 17 -1.96 -14.96 5.33
C ILE A 17 -0.94 -16.07 5.02
N GLU A 18 -1.39 -17.25 4.60
CA GLU A 18 -0.49 -18.36 4.27
C GLU A 18 0.37 -18.06 3.04
N PHE A 19 -0.16 -17.34 2.03
CA PHE A 19 0.62 -16.86 0.90
C PHE A 19 1.79 -15.98 1.36
N PHE A 20 1.54 -14.97 2.18
CA PHE A 20 2.59 -14.05 2.63
C PHE A 20 3.56 -14.70 3.63
N LYS A 21 3.11 -15.64 4.46
CA LYS A 21 4.01 -16.46 5.32
C LYS A 21 4.95 -17.35 4.51
N ALA A 22 4.54 -17.79 3.33
CA ALA A 22 5.36 -18.62 2.47
C ALA A 22 6.51 -17.85 1.80
N ILE A 23 6.52 -16.52 1.88
CA ILE A 23 7.60 -15.65 1.40
C ILE A 23 8.66 -15.55 2.54
N PRO A 24 9.80 -16.26 2.45
CA PRO A 24 10.74 -16.39 3.58
C PRO A 24 11.44 -15.06 3.88
N ASP A 25 11.60 -14.71 5.16
CA ASP A 25 12.48 -13.64 5.70
C ASP A 25 12.31 -12.24 5.08
N GLN A 26 11.19 -11.98 4.38
CA GLN A 26 11.07 -10.86 3.45
C GLN A 26 9.85 -9.97 3.69
N VAL A 27 9.05 -10.27 4.71
CA VAL A 27 7.80 -9.56 4.95
C VAL A 27 7.46 -9.54 6.44
N ASP A 28 7.28 -8.35 7.01
CA ASP A 28 6.67 -8.16 8.31
C ASP A 28 5.15 -8.03 8.14
N MET A 29 4.38 -8.92 8.77
CA MET A 29 2.92 -8.88 8.75
C MET A 29 2.39 -8.42 10.10
N ASP A 30 1.59 -7.36 10.07
CA ASP A 30 0.91 -6.80 11.23
C ASP A 30 -0.60 -6.77 11.00
N VAL A 31 -1.38 -7.20 12.00
CA VAL A 31 -2.82 -6.95 11.99
C VAL A 31 -3.08 -5.60 12.65
N VAL A 32 -3.63 -4.67 11.88
CA VAL A 32 -4.01 -3.33 12.32
C VAL A 32 -5.45 -3.36 12.82
N ASN A 33 -5.59 -3.41 14.15
CA ASN A 33 -6.88 -3.55 14.84
C ASN A 33 -7.33 -2.29 15.58
N THR A 34 -6.60 -1.18 15.49
CA THR A 34 -6.94 0.03 16.25
C THR A 34 -6.96 1.29 15.39
N LEU A 35 -8.17 1.82 15.22
CA LEU A 35 -8.42 3.23 15.00
C LEU A 35 -9.10 3.72 16.27
N GLU A 36 -8.45 4.61 17.04
CA GLU A 36 -9.02 5.09 18.31
C GLU A 36 -10.40 5.77 18.15
N LYS A 37 -10.87 6.04 16.91
CA LYS A 37 -12.14 6.73 16.62
C LYS A 37 -12.90 6.32 15.33
N HIS A 38 -12.53 5.23 14.64
CA HIS A 38 -13.13 4.91 13.33
C HIS A 38 -13.51 3.44 13.16
N THR A 39 -14.52 3.19 12.32
CA THR A 39 -14.96 1.85 11.93
C THR A 39 -13.88 1.17 11.11
N LEU A 40 -13.15 0.26 11.75
CA LEU A 40 -12.44 -0.81 11.06
C LEU A 40 -13.44 -1.93 10.70
N PRO A 41 -13.11 -2.79 9.73
CA PRO A 41 -13.75 -4.10 9.62
C PRO A 41 -13.69 -4.81 10.99
N GLU A 42 -14.70 -5.62 11.32
CA GLU A 42 -14.75 -6.35 12.61
C GLU A 42 -13.49 -7.20 12.84
N GLU A 43 -12.88 -7.69 11.76
CA GLU A 43 -11.68 -8.52 11.78
C GLU A 43 -10.37 -7.72 11.70
N GLY A 44 -10.46 -6.39 11.51
CA GLY A 44 -9.32 -5.50 11.32
C GLY A 44 -8.78 -5.49 9.89
N LEU A 45 -7.60 -4.90 9.72
CA LEU A 45 -6.88 -4.84 8.43
C LEU A 45 -5.53 -5.55 8.56
N LEU A 46 -5.21 -6.44 7.63
CA LEU A 46 -3.87 -7.01 7.53
C LEU A 46 -2.98 -6.01 6.77
N SER A 47 -1.92 -5.54 7.43
CA SER A 47 -0.88 -4.68 6.89
C SER A 47 0.40 -5.49 6.70
N ILE A 48 0.96 -5.40 5.51
CA ILE A 48 2.08 -6.23 5.09
C ILE A 48 3.19 -5.29 4.63
N THR A 49 4.31 -5.37 5.32
CA THR A 49 5.51 -4.56 5.07
C THR A 49 6.56 -5.45 4.45
N PRO A 50 6.85 -5.33 3.15
CA PRO A 50 8.01 -6.01 2.60
C PRO A 50 9.29 -5.51 3.31
N SER A 51 10.18 -6.43 3.67
CA SER A 51 11.46 -6.11 4.30
C SER A 51 12.32 -5.29 3.33
N HIS A 52 13.09 -4.34 3.86
CA HIS A 52 13.93 -3.45 3.05
C HIS A 52 14.91 -4.24 2.15
N ASP A 53 15.28 -5.47 2.54
CA ASP A 53 16.24 -6.30 1.80
C ASP A 53 15.65 -6.95 0.54
N TYR A 54 14.32 -7.06 0.42
CA TYR A 54 13.70 -7.68 -0.76
C TYR A 54 13.79 -6.81 -2.02
N PHE A 55 13.80 -5.48 -1.86
CA PHE A 55 13.86 -4.56 -3.01
C PHE A 55 15.29 -4.19 -3.46
N GLY A 56 16.30 -4.79 -2.83
CA GLY A 56 17.68 -4.80 -3.32
C GLY A 56 18.47 -3.51 -3.08
N ARG A 57 19.38 -3.61 -2.10
CA ARG A 57 20.53 -2.72 -1.79
C ARG A 57 20.25 -1.36 -1.14
N ASP A 58 21.27 -0.96 -0.40
CA ASP A 58 21.47 0.34 0.21
C ASP A 58 20.99 1.47 -0.74
N PRO A 59 20.01 2.30 -0.34
CA PRO A 59 19.53 3.41 -1.15
C PRO A 59 20.65 4.39 -1.55
N ASP A 60 21.79 4.38 -0.85
CA ASP A 60 22.98 5.17 -1.19
C ASP A 60 23.82 4.54 -2.31
N GLU A 61 23.63 3.25 -2.65
CA GLU A 61 24.39 2.53 -3.68
C GLU A 61 23.75 2.53 -5.08
N ILE A 62 22.49 2.96 -5.22
CA ILE A 62 21.79 2.95 -6.51
C ILE A 62 21.71 4.38 -7.09
N PRO A 63 22.39 4.66 -8.22
CA PRO A 63 22.24 5.93 -8.92
C PRO A 63 20.75 6.19 -9.20
N ARG A 64 20.24 7.41 -8.91
CA ARG A 64 18.82 7.79 -9.07
C ARG A 64 18.18 7.38 -10.42
N ILE A 65 18.98 7.24 -11.47
CA ILE A 65 18.54 6.81 -12.81
C ILE A 65 18.30 5.28 -12.89
N ALA A 66 19.08 4.47 -12.19
CA ALA A 66 18.88 3.02 -12.08
C ALA A 66 17.72 2.66 -11.13
N HIS A 67 17.44 3.53 -10.16
CA HIS A 67 16.31 3.41 -9.23
C HIS A 67 14.98 3.23 -9.96
N SER A 68 14.67 4.05 -10.97
CA SER A 68 13.39 3.94 -11.72
C SER A 68 13.24 2.59 -12.44
N LYS A 69 14.26 2.14 -13.17
CA LYS A 69 14.14 0.99 -14.08
C LYS A 69 14.05 -0.36 -13.35
N TYR A 70 14.74 -0.51 -12.22
CA TYR A 70 14.63 -1.72 -11.37
C TYR A 70 13.36 -1.70 -10.51
N TYR A 71 12.91 -0.52 -10.04
CA TYR A 71 11.61 -0.38 -9.38
C TYR A 71 10.42 -0.74 -10.29
N HIS A 72 10.49 -0.40 -11.58
CA HIS A 72 9.40 -0.71 -12.51
C HIS A 72 9.24 -2.21 -12.76
N VAL A 73 10.33 -2.96 -12.94
CA VAL A 73 10.27 -4.42 -13.21
C VAL A 73 9.80 -5.19 -11.97
N MET A 74 10.27 -4.82 -10.77
CA MET A 74 9.84 -5.45 -9.51
C MET A 74 8.35 -5.22 -9.20
N LYS A 75 7.77 -4.11 -9.69
CA LYS A 75 6.35 -3.80 -9.51
C LYS A 75 5.43 -4.62 -10.41
N GLU A 76 5.85 -4.98 -11.62
CA GLU A 76 5.03 -5.79 -12.54
C GLU A 76 4.81 -7.21 -12.02
N GLU A 77 5.88 -7.86 -11.52
CA GLU A 77 5.79 -9.20 -10.93
C GLU A 77 4.95 -9.16 -9.64
N LEU A 78 5.18 -8.16 -8.79
CA LEU A 78 4.38 -7.96 -7.57
C LEU A 78 2.90 -7.74 -7.89
N PHE A 79 2.55 -6.85 -8.82
CA PHE A 79 1.15 -6.60 -9.17
C PHE A 79 0.50 -7.82 -9.82
N THR A 80 1.27 -8.60 -10.59
CA THR A 80 0.78 -9.88 -11.13
C THR A 80 0.44 -10.85 -10.00
N LEU A 81 1.32 -10.98 -9.01
CA LEU A 81 1.10 -11.85 -7.84
C LEU A 81 -0.10 -11.39 -7.00
N LEU A 82 -0.17 -10.09 -6.69
CA LEU A 82 -1.29 -9.52 -5.92
C LEU A 82 -2.62 -9.68 -6.67
N LYS A 83 -2.63 -9.48 -7.99
CA LYS A 83 -3.81 -9.75 -8.81
C LYS A 83 -4.21 -11.22 -8.76
N GLN A 84 -3.27 -12.14 -8.93
CA GLN A 84 -3.55 -13.57 -8.86
C GLN A 84 -4.13 -13.97 -7.49
N LEU A 85 -3.59 -13.41 -6.41
CA LEU A 85 -4.07 -13.65 -5.07
C LEU A 85 -5.50 -13.10 -4.87
N HIS A 86 -5.78 -11.90 -5.40
CA HIS A 86 -7.13 -11.36 -5.44
C HIS A 86 -8.08 -12.26 -6.24
N ASP A 87 -7.73 -12.64 -7.47
CA ASP A 87 -8.57 -13.47 -8.34
C ASP A 87 -8.88 -14.85 -7.71
N GLN A 88 -7.96 -15.40 -6.90
CA GLN A 88 -8.15 -16.66 -6.20
C GLN A 88 -9.03 -16.54 -4.96
N THR A 89 -8.87 -15.47 -4.19
CA THR A 89 -9.50 -15.32 -2.87
C THR A 89 -10.74 -14.45 -2.88
N HIS A 90 -10.91 -13.63 -3.92
CA HIS A 90 -11.90 -12.55 -4.04
C HIS A 90 -11.84 -11.55 -2.88
N VAL A 91 -10.70 -11.46 -2.20
CA VAL A 91 -10.47 -10.50 -1.11
C VAL A 91 -9.84 -9.24 -1.70
N PRO A 92 -10.32 -8.03 -1.37
CA PRO A 92 -9.70 -6.81 -1.86
C PRO A 92 -8.25 -6.68 -1.37
N ILE A 93 -7.35 -6.27 -2.27
CA ILE A 93 -5.93 -6.08 -1.98
C ILE A 93 -5.52 -4.70 -2.47
N MET A 94 -4.92 -3.91 -1.59
CA MET A 94 -4.39 -2.59 -1.90
C MET A 94 -2.87 -2.61 -1.73
N TYR A 95 -2.15 -2.29 -2.80
CA TYR A 95 -0.76 -1.85 -2.70
C TYR A 95 -0.73 -0.33 -2.47
N TYR A 96 0.12 0.12 -1.56
CA TYR A 96 0.31 1.52 -1.22
C TYR A 96 1.79 1.86 -1.10
N GLN A 97 2.18 2.95 -1.73
CA GLN A 97 3.51 3.53 -1.62
C GLN A 97 3.42 5.02 -1.35
N CYS A 98 4.23 5.51 -0.43
CA CYS A 98 4.36 6.93 -0.16
C CYS A 98 5.83 7.27 0.13
N ALA A 99 6.33 8.32 -0.51
CA ALA A 99 7.61 8.94 -0.22
C ALA A 99 7.35 10.30 0.42
N THR A 100 7.94 10.54 1.59
CA THR A 100 7.83 11.84 2.28
C THR A 100 9.20 12.46 2.48
N TRP A 101 9.32 13.77 2.25
CA TRP A 101 10.51 14.55 2.55
C TRP A 101 10.14 15.76 3.42
N GLY A 102 10.80 15.88 4.58
CA GLY A 102 10.58 17.03 5.47
C GLY A 102 9.15 17.15 6.02
N GLY A 103 8.37 16.06 6.01
CA GLY A 103 6.98 16.03 6.46
C GLY A 103 5.95 16.37 5.39
N LEU A 104 6.37 16.62 4.16
CA LEU A 104 5.49 16.74 2.98
C LEU A 104 5.52 15.42 2.19
N THR A 105 4.39 15.07 1.60
CA THR A 105 4.28 13.97 0.66
C THR A 105 4.85 14.42 -0.68
N ASP A 106 5.96 13.80 -1.09
CA ASP A 106 6.59 14.08 -2.38
C ASP A 106 5.95 13.22 -3.47
N ASP A 107 5.78 11.91 -3.20
CA ASP A 107 5.11 10.95 -4.07
C ASP A 107 4.14 10.09 -3.25
N GLU A 108 2.93 9.87 -3.79
CA GLU A 108 1.93 8.98 -3.21
C GLU A 108 1.29 8.16 -4.34
N PHE A 109 1.12 6.86 -4.12
CA PHE A 109 0.63 5.95 -5.14
C PHE A 109 -0.11 4.75 -4.52
N SER A 110 -1.22 4.34 -5.12
CA SER A 110 -1.97 3.16 -4.72
C SER A 110 -2.51 2.40 -5.91
N VAL A 111 -2.48 1.06 -5.81
CA VAL A 111 -3.14 0.14 -6.73
C VAL A 111 -4.07 -0.74 -5.92
N VAL A 112 -5.33 -0.85 -6.33
CA VAL A 112 -6.32 -1.68 -5.66
C VAL A 112 -6.88 -2.73 -6.61
N PHE A 113 -6.92 -3.97 -6.13
CA PHE A 113 -7.58 -5.11 -6.76
C PHE A 113 -8.87 -5.39 -5.98
N ASP A 114 -10.01 -4.99 -6.52
CA ASP A 114 -11.33 -5.07 -5.86
C ASP A 114 -12.44 -5.29 -6.90
N GLY A 115 -12.43 -6.48 -7.53
CA GLY A 115 -13.25 -6.78 -8.71
C GLY A 115 -12.68 -6.17 -9.99
N ASP A 116 -12.41 -4.87 -9.97
CA ASP A 116 -11.70 -4.12 -11.00
C ASP A 116 -10.29 -3.69 -10.52
N LEU A 117 -9.49 -3.11 -11.42
CA LEU A 117 -8.20 -2.52 -11.12
C LEU A 117 -8.34 -1.00 -10.95
N PHE A 118 -8.03 -0.49 -9.77
CA PHE A 118 -8.04 0.95 -9.51
C PHE A 118 -6.62 1.45 -9.28
N VAL A 119 -6.27 2.59 -9.89
CA VAL A 119 -4.96 3.22 -9.73
C VAL A 119 -5.15 4.68 -9.32
N TYR A 120 -4.51 5.05 -8.21
CA TYR A 120 -4.56 6.38 -7.62
C TYR A 120 -3.13 6.92 -7.43
N TRP A 121 -2.89 8.19 -7.70
CA TRP A 121 -1.58 8.80 -7.44
C TRP A 121 -1.67 10.30 -7.12
N TRP A 122 -0.63 10.80 -6.48
CA TRP A 122 -0.41 12.23 -6.27
C TRP A 122 0.32 12.80 -7.49
N ASP A 123 -0.32 13.72 -8.20
CA ASP A 123 0.31 14.46 -9.29
C ASP A 123 1.09 15.65 -8.73
N SER A 124 2.42 15.58 -8.81
CA SER A 124 3.31 16.61 -8.30
C SER A 124 3.27 17.91 -9.11
N ASP A 125 2.87 17.87 -10.38
CA ASP A 125 2.74 19.07 -11.22
C ASP A 125 1.50 19.89 -10.82
N THR A 126 0.38 19.21 -10.59
CA THR A 126 -0.89 19.87 -10.25
C THR A 126 -1.17 19.94 -8.74
N GLN A 127 -0.35 19.25 -7.93
CA GLN A 127 -0.50 19.12 -6.47
C GLN A 127 -1.88 18.57 -6.09
N LYS A 128 -2.32 17.54 -6.80
CA LYS A 128 -3.66 16.96 -6.66
C LYS A 128 -3.62 15.44 -6.70
N PRO A 129 -4.50 14.78 -5.92
CA PRO A 129 -4.68 13.35 -6.04
C PRO A 129 -5.58 13.03 -7.25
N LEU A 130 -5.16 12.06 -8.05
CA LEU A 130 -5.81 11.64 -9.29
C LEU A 130 -6.15 10.14 -9.27
N GLN A 131 -7.14 9.76 -10.08
CA GLN A 131 -7.49 8.38 -10.41
C GLN A 131 -7.32 8.14 -11.92
N LEU A 132 -6.81 6.96 -12.30
CA LEU A 132 -6.72 6.50 -13.68
C LEU A 132 -8.01 5.77 -14.03
N LEU A 133 -8.60 6.11 -15.17
CA LEU A 133 -9.74 5.42 -15.75
C LEU A 133 -9.27 4.45 -16.85
N ASP A 134 -10.10 3.47 -17.19
CA ASP A 134 -9.80 2.42 -18.18
C ASP A 134 -9.43 2.96 -19.57
N ASP A 135 -9.89 4.16 -19.92
CA ASP A 135 -9.59 4.83 -21.20
C ASP A 135 -8.37 5.76 -21.14
N ASN A 136 -7.50 5.55 -20.13
CA ASN A 136 -6.31 6.36 -19.83
C ASN A 136 -6.59 7.82 -19.49
N ARG A 137 -7.86 8.21 -19.27
CA ARG A 137 -8.17 9.53 -18.72
C ARG A 137 -7.90 9.54 -17.23
N THR A 138 -7.70 10.75 -16.73
CA THR A 138 -7.45 10.99 -15.31
C THR A 138 -8.53 11.92 -14.76
N ILE A 139 -8.94 11.67 -13.52
CA ILE A 139 -9.88 12.54 -12.81
C ILE A 139 -9.31 12.91 -11.44
N GLU A 140 -9.56 14.13 -11.00
CA GLU A 140 -9.23 14.58 -9.65
C GLU A 140 -10.18 13.92 -8.65
N ILE A 141 -9.61 13.39 -7.57
CA ILE A 141 -10.37 12.79 -6.47
C ILE A 141 -10.42 13.76 -5.28
N PRO A 142 -11.52 13.78 -4.50
CA PRO A 142 -11.71 14.76 -3.42
C PRO A 142 -10.97 14.41 -2.11
N THR A 143 -10.32 13.25 -2.04
CA THR A 143 -9.62 12.72 -0.86
C THR A 143 -8.20 12.28 -1.24
N SER A 144 -7.35 11.98 -0.27
CA SER A 144 -5.98 11.52 -0.58
C SER A 144 -5.96 10.14 -1.24
N VAL A 145 -4.82 9.79 -1.84
CA VAL A 145 -4.60 8.49 -2.48
C VAL A 145 -4.77 7.35 -1.48
N LEU A 146 -4.20 7.48 -0.27
CA LEU A 146 -4.40 6.52 0.82
C LEU A 146 -5.88 6.37 1.21
N GLN A 147 -6.61 7.49 1.34
CA GLN A 147 -8.03 7.44 1.71
C GLN A 147 -8.83 6.69 0.65
N LYS A 148 -8.62 6.98 -0.64
CA LYS A 148 -9.30 6.26 -1.72
C LYS A 148 -8.95 4.79 -1.80
N GLY A 149 -7.69 4.42 -1.62
CA GLY A 149 -7.32 3.01 -1.59
C GLY A 149 -8.00 2.24 -0.46
N LEU A 150 -8.03 2.81 0.75
CA LEU A 150 -8.61 2.16 1.93
C LEU A 150 -10.15 2.10 1.90
N GLU A 151 -10.83 2.99 1.17
CA GLU A 151 -12.29 2.91 0.98
C GLU A 151 -12.72 1.55 0.39
N HIS A 152 -11.93 0.96 -0.52
CA HIS A 152 -12.17 -0.37 -1.08
C HIS A 152 -12.05 -1.51 -0.05
N LEU A 153 -11.36 -1.27 1.06
CA LEU A 153 -11.21 -2.20 2.17
C LEU A 153 -12.27 -1.96 3.25
N GLY A 154 -13.30 -1.17 2.95
CA GLY A 154 -14.36 -0.81 3.89
C GLY A 154 -13.92 0.22 4.94
N MET A 155 -12.79 0.89 4.73
CA MET A 155 -12.24 1.85 5.68
C MET A 155 -12.44 3.29 5.22
N SER A 156 -13.16 4.07 6.01
CA SER A 156 -13.33 5.50 5.79
C SER A 156 -12.45 6.30 6.74
N LEU A 157 -11.29 6.76 6.27
CA LEU A 157 -10.44 7.66 7.02
C LEU A 157 -11.00 9.09 7.00
N PRO A 158 -11.05 9.80 8.14
CA PRO A 158 -11.61 11.16 8.20
C PRO A 158 -10.69 12.22 7.58
N THR A 159 -9.38 11.96 7.53
CA THR A 159 -8.35 12.93 7.15
C THR A 159 -7.21 12.24 6.41
N TYR A 160 -6.52 13.01 5.56
CA TYR A 160 -5.31 12.57 4.86
C TYR A 160 -4.10 12.37 5.79
N TYR A 161 -4.09 13.01 6.97
CA TYR A 161 -3.11 12.71 8.01
C TYR A 161 -3.46 11.40 8.69
N PHE A 162 -2.95 10.30 8.15
CA PHE A 162 -3.06 9.00 8.77
C PHE A 162 -1.69 8.32 8.87
N ALA A 163 -1.26 8.14 10.11
CA ALA A 163 -0.05 7.42 10.46
C ALA A 163 -0.45 6.00 10.87
N LEU A 164 -0.33 5.04 9.95
CA LEU A 164 -0.28 3.60 10.29
C LEU A 164 1.07 3.28 10.92
N HIS A 165 1.42 4.00 11.99
CA HIS A 165 2.57 3.67 12.81
C HIS A 165 2.10 2.59 13.79
N THR A 166 2.53 1.37 13.47
CA THR A 166 2.57 0.17 14.30
C THR A 166 2.43 0.42 15.80
N ARG A 167 1.48 -0.27 16.45
CA ARG A 167 1.56 -0.50 17.90
C ARG A 167 1.99 -1.94 18.13
N ASP A 168 3.21 -2.05 18.64
CA ASP A 168 3.89 -3.20 19.26
C ASP A 168 2.93 -4.13 20.04
N TYR A 169 3.02 -5.44 19.78
CA TYR A 169 2.26 -6.52 20.40
C TYR A 169 2.96 -7.18 21.61
N SER A 170 3.80 -6.47 22.36
CA SER A 170 4.33 -6.91 23.66
C SER A 170 3.28 -7.18 24.76
N LYS A 171 1.96 -7.23 24.44
CA LYS A 171 0.86 -7.40 25.40
C LYS A 171 -0.07 -8.60 25.17
N TRP A 172 0.31 -9.55 24.32
CA TRP A 172 -0.33 -10.87 24.31
C TRP A 172 0.64 -11.91 24.87
N SER A 173 0.72 -11.95 26.20
CA SER A 173 1.24 -13.04 27.03
C SER A 173 0.30 -13.27 28.20
#